data_AF-A0A059G4R5-F1
#
_entry.id   AF-A0A059G4R5-F1
#
_cell.length_a   1.000
_cell.length_b   1.000
_cell.length_c   1.000
_cell.angle_alpha   90.00
_cell.angle_beta   90.00
_cell.angle_gamma   90.00
#
_symmetry.space_group_name_H-M   'P 1'
#
loop_
_entity.id
_entity.type
_entity.pdbx_description
1 polymer ?
#
loop_
_entity_poly.entity_id
_entity_poly.type
_entity_poly.pdbx_seq_one_letter_code
_entity_poly.pdbx_strand_id
1 'polypeptide(L)'
;MPADSIRDRATRLQNILAIEKDMLLSGRARDAISLMDEKLDAITSLETALANPEMRAMIDDHQSILQSIAISAKENAAHFVAVRNGLRHAIDRLQSLHASAYVGSYGRDGGKVPFAEVTGRFHRKA
;
A
#
# COMPACT_ATOMS: atom_id res chain seq x y z
N MET A 1 -0.11 20.02 35.10
CA MET A 1 -0.40 19.47 33.75
C MET A 1 -1.88 19.21 33.73
N PRO A 2 -2.68 19.87 32.87
CA PRO A 2 -2.96 19.18 31.61
C PRO A 2 -3.47 20.08 30.47
N ALA A 3 -2.80 20.04 29.32
CA ALA A 3 -3.42 20.24 28.01
C ALA A 3 -2.43 19.70 26.98
N ASP A 4 -2.50 18.41 26.66
CA ASP A 4 -2.03 17.96 25.36
C ASP A 4 -2.87 18.72 24.33
N SER A 5 -2.30 19.79 23.79
CA SER A 5 -3.02 20.74 22.95
C SER A 5 -3.52 20.04 21.69
N ILE A 6 -4.57 20.57 21.05
CA ILE A 6 -5.01 20.08 19.72
C ILE A 6 -3.81 19.99 18.78
N ARG A 7 -2.90 20.97 18.86
CA ARG A 7 -1.67 21.00 18.08
C ARG A 7 -0.79 19.79 18.31
N ASP A 8 -0.54 19.40 19.56
CA ASP A 8 0.32 18.24 19.87
C ASP A 8 -0.29 16.94 19.33
N ARG A 9 -1.61 16.78 19.49
CA ARG A 9 -2.36 15.62 18.96
C ARG A 9 -2.36 15.59 17.44
N ALA A 10 -2.54 16.74 16.80
CA ALA A 10 -2.47 16.90 15.35
C ALA A 10 -1.05 16.61 14.82
N THR A 11 -0.01 17.10 15.49
CA THR A 11 1.39 16.82 15.14
C THR A 11 1.72 15.33 15.30
N ARG A 12 1.23 14.67 16.36
CA ARG A 12 1.36 13.21 16.51
C ARG A 12 0.76 12.48 15.31
N LEU A 13 -0.47 12.83 14.91
CA LEU A 13 -1.12 12.21 13.76
C LEU A 13 -0.37 12.50 12.45
N GLN A 14 0.13 13.72 12.25
CA GLN A 14 0.96 14.05 11.09
C GLN A 14 2.23 13.19 11.00
N ASN A 15 2.92 12.99 12.12
CA ASN A 15 4.13 12.16 12.16
C ASN A 15 3.81 10.71 11.77
N ILE A 16 2.71 10.15 12.28
CA ILE A 16 2.26 8.80 11.89
C ILE A 16 1.96 8.74 10.39
N LEU A 17 1.26 9.73 9.84
CA LEU A 17 0.97 9.79 8.40
C LEU A 17 2.24 9.96 7.55
N ALA A 18 3.25 10.66 8.04
CA ALA A 18 4.54 10.80 7.36
C ALA A 18 5.30 9.47 7.32
N ILE A 19 5.34 8.74 8.44
CA ILE A 19 5.97 7.41 8.49
C ILE A 19 5.21 6.42 7.60
N GLU A 20 3.87 6.45 7.62
CA GLU A 20 3.03 5.64 6.74
C GLU A 20 3.35 5.93 5.26
N LYS A 21 3.49 7.21 4.88
CA LYS A 21 3.87 7.61 3.51
C LYS A 21 5.20 6.98 3.09
N ASP A 22 6.23 7.08 3.93
CA ASP A 22 7.55 6.51 3.65
C ASP A 22 7.50 4.98 3.50
N MET A 23 6.72 4.30 4.33
CA MET A 23 6.50 2.85 4.22
C MET A 23 5.79 2.48 2.92
N LEU A 24 4.78 3.26 2.50
CA LEU A 24 4.05 2.99 1.26
C LEU A 24 4.91 3.26 0.02
N LEU A 25 5.68 4.35 0.01
CA LEU A 25 6.59 4.70 -1.09
C LEU A 25 7.74 3.69 -1.23
N SER A 26 8.20 3.10 -0.12
CA SER A 26 9.23 2.04 -0.13
C SER A 26 8.66 0.63 -0.43
N GLY A 27 7.36 0.51 -0.73
CA GLY A 27 6.72 -0.78 -1.02
C GLY A 27 6.51 -1.67 0.21
N ARG A 28 6.77 -1.15 1.42
CA ARG A 28 6.61 -1.84 2.70
C ARG A 28 5.18 -1.74 3.23
N ALA A 29 4.18 -1.96 2.36
CA ALA A 29 2.77 -1.81 2.74
C ALA A 29 2.32 -2.77 3.86
N ARG A 30 3.00 -3.91 4.03
CA ARG A 30 2.78 -4.79 5.19
C ARG A 30 3.18 -4.12 6.50
N ASP A 31 4.28 -3.38 6.51
CA ASP A 31 4.77 -2.71 7.72
C ASP A 31 3.90 -1.48 8.05
N ALA A 32 3.31 -0.85 7.04
CA ALA A 32 2.31 0.22 7.27
C ALA A 32 1.10 -0.27 8.08
N ILE A 33 0.76 -1.57 8.03
CA ILE A 33 -0.33 -2.14 8.83
C ILE A 33 -0.02 -2.08 10.32
N SER A 34 1.24 -2.20 10.75
CA SER A 34 1.57 -2.13 12.18
C SER A 34 1.35 -0.75 12.78
N LEU A 35 1.20 0.30 11.95
CA LEU A 35 0.86 1.65 12.38
C LEU A 35 -0.66 1.85 12.55
N MET A 36 -1.50 0.88 12.18
CA MET A 36 -2.95 1.07 12.16
C MET A 36 -3.51 1.37 13.56
N ASP A 37 -3.09 0.60 14.57
CA ASP A 37 -3.57 0.79 15.94
C ASP A 37 -3.15 2.16 16.49
N GLU A 38 -1.90 2.56 16.25
CA GLU A 38 -1.37 3.86 16.67
C GLU A 38 -2.07 5.03 15.96
N LYS A 39 -2.35 4.86 14.66
CA LYS A 39 -3.08 5.83 13.84
C LYS A 39 -4.52 6.01 14.33
N LEU A 40 -5.21 4.91 14.62
CA LEU A 40 -6.57 4.96 15.16
C LEU A 40 -6.61 5.64 16.53
N ASP A 41 -5.69 5.29 17.43
CA ASP A 41 -5.55 5.96 18.73
C ASP A 41 -5.31 7.48 18.57
N ALA A 42 -4.40 7.88 17.67
CA ALA A 42 -4.14 9.29 17.40
C ALA A 42 -5.35 10.04 16.81
N ILE A 43 -6.13 9.39 15.94
CA ILE A 43 -7.38 9.95 15.40
C ILE A 43 -8.40 10.14 16.52
N THR A 44 -8.70 9.09 17.30
CA THR A 44 -9.67 9.16 18.41
C THR A 44 -9.26 10.18 19.46
N SER A 45 -7.97 10.26 19.77
CA SER A 45 -7.38 11.25 20.64
C SER A 45 -7.61 12.68 20.15
N LEU A 46 -7.41 12.94 18.84
CA LEU A 46 -7.64 14.23 18.22
C LEU A 46 -9.14 14.57 18.17
N GLU A 47 -10.00 13.61 17.81
CA GLU A 47 -11.46 13.78 17.79
C GLU A 47 -12.01 14.12 19.16
N THR A 48 -11.51 13.46 20.21
CA THR A 48 -11.90 13.73 21.60
C THR A 48 -11.53 15.15 22.01
N ALA A 49 -10.35 15.64 21.60
CA ALA A 49 -9.95 17.01 21.85
C ALA A 49 -10.82 18.02 21.08
N LEU A 50 -11.16 17.71 19.82
CA LEU A 50 -12.06 18.52 19.00
C LEU A 50 -13.52 18.46 19.46
N ALA A 51 -13.92 17.50 20.28
CA ALA A 51 -15.26 17.44 20.87
C ALA A 51 -15.43 18.42 22.04
N ASN A 52 -14.34 18.90 22.65
CA ASN A 52 -14.39 19.85 23.76
C ASN A 52 -14.82 21.26 23.25
N PRO A 53 -15.91 21.85 23.77
CA PRO A 53 -16.41 23.17 23.36
C PRO A 53 -15.40 24.31 23.49
N GLU A 54 -14.56 24.30 24.53
CA GLU A 54 -13.54 25.34 24.73
C GLU A 54 -12.45 25.26 23.65
N MET A 55 -12.09 24.04 23.29
CA MET A 55 -11.10 23.76 22.26
C MET A 55 -11.64 24.03 20.85
N ARG A 56 -12.95 23.85 20.63
CA ARG A 56 -13.63 24.24 19.38
C ARG A 56 -13.62 25.75 19.14
N ALA A 57 -13.65 26.56 20.18
CA ALA A 57 -13.58 28.01 20.04
C ALA A 57 -12.22 28.47 19.48
N MET A 58 -11.17 27.64 19.58
CA MET A 58 -9.82 27.87 19.06
C MET A 58 -9.56 27.15 17.72
N ILE A 59 -10.60 26.68 17.03
CA ILE A 59 -10.43 25.83 15.84
C ILE A 59 -9.76 26.56 14.67
N ASP A 60 -9.98 27.87 14.55
CA ASP A 60 -9.41 28.69 13.48
C ASP A 60 -7.87 28.68 13.54
N ASP A 61 -7.28 28.65 14.74
CA ASP A 61 -5.83 28.56 14.96
C ASP A 61 -5.24 27.20 14.55
N HIS A 62 -6.10 26.19 14.35
CA HIS A 62 -5.71 24.81 14.04
C HIS A 62 -6.24 24.34 12.68
N GLN A 63 -6.98 25.18 11.95
CA GLN A 63 -7.60 24.79 10.68
C GLN A 63 -6.56 24.33 9.65
N SER A 64 -5.43 25.04 9.54
CA SER A 64 -4.36 24.71 8.58
C SER A 64 -3.74 23.34 8.85
N ILE A 65 -3.46 22.99 10.12
CA ILE A 65 -2.86 21.69 10.45
C ILE A 65 -3.85 20.54 10.20
N LEU A 66 -5.13 20.73 10.50
CA LEU A 66 -6.18 19.73 10.24
C LEU A 66 -6.39 19.52 8.73
N GLN A 67 -6.36 20.58 7.93
CA GLN A 67 -6.41 20.46 6.47
C GLN A 67 -5.20 19.70 5.92
N SER A 68 -4.00 19.99 6.44
CA SER A 68 -2.79 19.27 6.07
C SER A 68 -2.90 17.77 6.36
N ILE A 69 -3.43 17.38 7.54
CA ILE A 69 -3.69 15.98 7.89
C ILE A 69 -4.63 15.31 6.88
N ALA A 70 -5.72 15.98 6.51
CA ALA A 70 -6.68 15.45 5.54
C ALA A 70 -6.04 15.23 4.15
N ILE A 71 -5.18 16.16 3.72
CA ILE A 71 -4.43 16.04 2.46
C ILE A 71 -3.45 14.84 2.55
N SER A 72 -2.65 14.74 3.61
CA SER A 72 -1.71 13.63 3.80
C SER A 72 -2.40 12.27 3.84
N ALA A 73 -3.54 12.17 4.54
CA ALA A 73 -4.33 10.94 4.58
C ALA A 73 -4.84 10.53 3.19
N LYS A 74 -5.28 11.50 2.38
CA LYS A 74 -5.72 11.28 0.99
C LYS A 74 -4.56 10.80 0.11
N GLU A 75 -3.38 11.40 0.23
CA GLU A 75 -2.18 10.97 -0.50
C GLU A 75 -1.78 9.52 -0.15
N ASN A 76 -1.76 9.19 1.14
CA ASN A 76 -1.43 7.84 1.60
C ASN A 76 -2.43 6.80 1.07
N ALA A 77 -3.72 7.13 1.04
CA ALA A 77 -4.73 6.26 0.43
C ALA A 77 -4.45 6.01 -1.06
N ALA A 78 -4.05 7.04 -1.81
CA ALA A 78 -3.67 6.88 -3.22
C ALA A 78 -2.44 5.98 -3.40
N HIS A 79 -1.42 6.14 -2.54
CA HIS A 79 -0.24 5.27 -2.55
C HIS A 79 -0.60 3.81 -2.23
N PHE A 80 -1.46 3.58 -1.25
CA PHE A 80 -1.92 2.22 -0.92
C PHE A 80 -2.67 1.56 -2.09
N VAL A 81 -3.54 2.31 -2.78
CA VAL A 81 -4.23 1.84 -3.98
C VAL A 81 -3.22 1.48 -5.08
N ALA A 82 -2.18 2.29 -5.27
CA ALA A 82 -1.13 2.01 -6.25
C ALA A 82 -0.38 0.70 -5.91
N VAL A 83 -0.02 0.49 -4.64
CA VAL A 83 0.61 -0.77 -4.19
C VAL A 83 -0.31 -1.97 -4.46
N ARG A 84 -1.61 -1.87 -4.12
CA ARG A 84 -2.60 -2.92 -4.38
C ARG A 84 -2.69 -3.27 -5.87
N ASN A 85 -2.74 -2.26 -6.73
CA ASN A 85 -2.81 -2.46 -8.18
C ASN A 85 -1.52 -3.11 -8.71
N GLY A 86 -0.35 -2.69 -8.22
CA GLY A 86 0.93 -3.31 -8.55
C GLY A 86 0.99 -4.80 -8.16
N LEU A 87 0.49 -5.16 -6.97
CA LEU A 87 0.41 -6.54 -6.52
C LEU A 87 -0.52 -7.37 -7.41
N ARG A 88 -1.69 -6.84 -7.77
CA ARG A 88 -2.63 -7.50 -8.68
C ARG A 88 -1.98 -7.80 -10.03
N HIS A 89 -1.31 -6.81 -10.63
CA HIS A 89 -0.59 -7.01 -11.89
C HIS A 89 0.56 -8.03 -11.77
N ALA A 90 1.25 -8.09 -10.63
CA ALA A 90 2.27 -9.10 -10.40
C ALA A 90 1.67 -10.52 -10.36
N ILE A 91 0.53 -10.69 -9.70
CA ILE A 91 -0.22 -11.96 -9.67
C ILE A 91 -0.68 -12.35 -11.08
N ASP A 92 -1.28 -11.42 -11.83
CA ASP A 92 -1.74 -11.66 -13.20
C ASP A 92 -0.58 -12.11 -14.12
N ARG A 93 0.61 -11.52 -13.95
CA ARG A 93 1.82 -11.94 -14.67
C ARG A 93 2.29 -13.34 -14.29
N LEU A 94 2.25 -13.71 -13.01
CA LEU A 94 2.63 -15.05 -12.58
C LEU A 94 1.67 -16.10 -13.14
N GLN A 95 0.37 -15.80 -13.15
CA GLN A 95 -0.64 -16.67 -13.75
C GLN A 95 -0.48 -16.79 -15.27
N SER A 96 -0.17 -15.69 -15.96
CA SER A 96 0.04 -15.72 -17.41
C SER A 96 1.33 -16.44 -17.82
N LEU A 97 2.39 -16.37 -17.02
CA LEU A 97 3.61 -17.17 -17.21
C LEU A 97 3.34 -18.68 -17.06
N HIS A 98 2.51 -19.06 -16.09
CA HIS A 98 2.05 -20.45 -15.96
C HIS A 98 1.20 -20.90 -17.16
N ALA A 99 0.37 -20.00 -17.71
CA ALA A 99 -0.43 -20.28 -18.90
C ALA A 99 0.41 -20.33 -20.19
N SER A 100 1.44 -19.49 -20.33
CA SER A 100 2.32 -19.44 -21.50
C SER A 100 3.34 -20.58 -21.53
N ALA A 101 3.73 -21.13 -20.37
CA ALA A 101 4.51 -22.37 -20.28
C ALA A 101 3.76 -23.60 -20.82
N TYR A 102 2.43 -23.53 -20.98
CA TYR A 102 1.58 -24.60 -21.52
C TYR A 102 1.33 -24.50 -23.04
N VAL A 103 1.91 -23.50 -23.72
CA VAL A 103 1.76 -23.34 -25.18
C VAL A 103 2.93 -24.05 -25.86
N GLY A 104 2.66 -25.27 -26.33
CA GLY A 104 3.65 -26.25 -26.82
C GLY A 104 4.63 -25.71 -27.87
N SER A 105 5.83 -26.32 -27.88
CA SER A 105 6.82 -26.08 -28.91
C SER A 105 6.23 -26.41 -30.28
N TYR A 106 6.41 -25.51 -31.24
CA TYR A 106 6.17 -25.82 -32.65
C TYR A 106 7.26 -26.80 -33.11
N GLY A 107 6.86 -28.01 -33.51
CA GLY A 107 7.73 -28.87 -34.31
C GLY A 107 8.10 -28.16 -35.61
N ARG A 108 9.16 -28.61 -36.29
CA ARG A 108 9.68 -28.03 -37.54
C ARG A 108 8.64 -28.00 -38.69
N ASP A 109 7.51 -28.71 -38.52
CA ASP A 109 6.37 -28.81 -39.44
C ASP A 109 5.11 -28.05 -38.95
N GLY A 110 5.21 -27.21 -37.92
CA GLY A 110 4.10 -26.38 -37.42
C GLY A 110 3.05 -27.09 -36.55
N GLY A 111 3.19 -28.40 -36.31
CA GLY A 111 2.34 -29.16 -35.41
C GLY A 111 2.61 -28.83 -33.92
N LYS A 112 1.56 -28.61 -33.14
CA LYS A 112 1.63 -28.45 -31.68
C LYS A 112 1.85 -29.84 -31.03
N VAL A 113 2.96 -30.02 -30.31
CA VAL A 113 3.23 -31.27 -29.58
C VAL A 113 3.20 -30.98 -28.06
N PRO A 114 2.32 -31.64 -27.28
CA PRO A 114 2.37 -31.58 -25.82
C PRO A 114 3.56 -32.38 -25.26
N PHE A 115 4.27 -31.81 -24.28
CA PHE A 115 5.56 -32.31 -23.78
C PHE A 115 5.51 -33.58 -22.91
N ALA A 116 4.33 -34.17 -22.66
CA ALA A 116 4.20 -35.31 -21.76
C ALA A 116 4.81 -36.62 -22.30
N GLU A 117 5.17 -36.70 -23.59
CA GLU A 117 5.66 -37.93 -24.24
C GLU A 117 7.04 -37.81 -24.91
N VAL A 118 7.88 -36.82 -24.55
CA VAL A 118 9.23 -36.74 -25.13
C VAL A 118 10.24 -37.59 -24.35
N THR A 119 10.11 -38.91 -24.44
CA THR A 119 11.22 -39.85 -24.18
C THR A 119 12.03 -40.04 -25.47
N GLY A 120 12.91 -39.09 -25.80
CA GLY A 120 13.67 -39.15 -27.05
C GLY A 120 14.97 -38.35 -27.02
N ARG A 121 16.09 -39.07 -26.94
CA ARG A 121 17.49 -38.60 -26.87
C ARG A 121 17.80 -37.40 -27.79
N PHE A 122 18.06 -36.22 -27.22
CA PHE A 122 18.71 -35.12 -27.93
C PHE A 122 20.14 -35.52 -28.35
N HIS A 123 20.37 -35.73 -29.65
CA HIS A 123 21.72 -35.77 -30.21
C HIS A 123 22.20 -34.33 -30.43
N ARG A 124 23.21 -33.92 -29.66
CA ARG A 124 23.95 -32.67 -29.84
C ARG A 124 24.97 -32.88 -30.96
N LYS A 125 24.95 -32.07 -32.02
CA LYS A 125 25.97 -32.12 -33.08
C LYS A 125 26.94 -30.93 -32.96
N ALA A 126 28.22 -31.27 -33.11
CA ALA A 126 29.38 -30.39 -33.29
C ALA A 126 29.33 -29.66 -34.64
#